data_AF-A0A2M6ZL82-F1
#
_entry.id   AF-A0A2M6ZL82-F1
#
_cell.length_a   1.000
_cell.length_b   1.000
_cell.length_c   1.000
_cell.angle_alpha   90.00
_cell.angle_beta   90.00
_cell.angle_gamma   90.00
#
_symmetry.space_group_name_H-M   'P 1'
#
loop_
_entity.id
_entity.type
_entity.pdbx_description
1 polymer ?
#
loop_
_entity_poly.entity_id
_entity_poly.type
_entity_poly.pdbx_seq_one_letter_code
_entity_poly.pdbx_strand_id
1 'polypeptide(L)'
;MEPAQEEIQSNPQAASVLEDLLAKVKTVVQSQHGELFARIVEEFYEQVTEEHFSPEDLAEIEEGFAQIRRGEYVTLEELEKKLGL
;
A
#
# COMPACT_ATOMS: atom_id res chain seq x y z
N MET A 1 36.08 -15.31 8.28
CA MET A 1 34.67 -15.07 8.60
C MET A 1 33.99 -14.81 7.28
N GLU A 2 33.36 -15.84 6.72
CA GLU A 2 32.53 -15.74 5.52
C GLU A 2 31.12 -15.34 5.97
N PRO A 3 30.42 -14.41 5.28
CA PRO A 3 29.05 -14.10 5.65
C PRO A 3 28.14 -15.24 5.18
N ALA A 4 27.28 -15.69 6.09
CA ALA A 4 26.24 -16.66 5.84
C ALA A 4 25.32 -16.15 4.72
N GLN A 5 25.20 -16.94 3.65
CA GLN A 5 24.16 -16.77 2.66
C GLN A 5 22.83 -17.08 3.36
N GLU A 6 21.98 -16.07 3.51
CA GLU A 6 20.58 -16.27 3.84
C GLU A 6 19.94 -17.07 2.70
N GLU A 7 19.78 -18.37 2.93
CA GLU A 7 18.88 -19.20 2.13
C GLU A 7 17.47 -18.64 2.29
N ILE A 8 17.02 -17.87 1.30
CA ILE A 8 15.60 -17.62 1.07
C ILE A 8 14.99 -19.00 0.79
N GLN A 9 14.52 -19.67 1.84
CA GLN A 9 13.78 -20.92 1.72
C GLN A 9 12.56 -20.65 0.84
N SER A 10 12.66 -21.08 -0.41
CA SER A 10 11.58 -21.03 -1.38
C SER A 10 10.48 -21.97 -0.89
N ASN A 11 9.39 -21.43 -0.34
CA ASN A 11 8.25 -22.24 0.07
C ASN A 11 7.57 -22.83 -1.18
N PRO A 12 7.66 -24.15 -1.44
CA PRO A 12 7.14 -24.76 -2.68
C PRO A 12 5.62 -24.67 -2.82
N GLN A 13 4.89 -24.44 -1.71
CA GLN A 13 3.45 -24.22 -1.72
C GLN A 13 3.04 -22.82 -2.22
N ALA A 14 3.90 -21.81 -2.07
CA ALA A 14 3.64 -20.47 -2.59
C ALA A 14 3.77 -20.41 -4.12
N ALA A 15 4.75 -21.14 -4.68
CA ALA A 15 4.92 -21.28 -6.12
C ALA A 15 3.70 -21.94 -6.78
N SER A 16 3.14 -22.99 -6.16
CA SER A 16 1.97 -23.68 -6.73
C SER A 16 0.69 -22.84 -6.73
N VAL A 17 0.53 -21.96 -5.74
CA VAL A 17 -0.65 -21.06 -5.66
C VAL A 17 -0.54 -19.95 -6.70
N LEU A 18 0.66 -19.40 -6.90
CA LEU A 18 0.90 -18.37 -7.92
C LEU A 18 0.68 -18.92 -9.33
N GLU A 19 1.18 -20.13 -9.62
CA GLU A 19 0.99 -20.77 -10.92
C GLU A 19 -0.48 -21.04 -11.25
N ASP A 20 -1.26 -21.52 -10.27
CA ASP A 20 -2.70 -21.74 -10.42
C ASP A 20 -3.46 -20.41 -10.66
N LEU A 21 -3.08 -19.35 -9.95
CA LEU A 21 -3.64 -18.01 -10.16
C LEU A 21 -3.35 -17.50 -11.58
N LEU A 22 -2.09 -17.61 -12.03
CA LEU A 22 -1.70 -17.18 -13.38
C LEU A 22 -2.44 -17.95 -14.47
N ALA A 23 -2.65 -19.26 -14.27
CA ALA A 23 -3.43 -20.08 -15.20
C ALA A 23 -4.88 -19.59 -15.30
N LYS A 24 -5.55 -19.32 -14.17
CA LYS A 24 -6.92 -18.80 -14.13
C LYS A 24 -7.03 -17.42 -14.77
N VAL A 25 -6.12 -16.50 -14.46
CA VAL A 25 -6.07 -15.17 -15.06
C VAL A 25 -5.92 -15.27 -16.57
N LYS A 26 -5.01 -16.12 -17.05
CA LYS A 26 -4.81 -16.36 -18.49
C LYS A 26 -6.10 -16.86 -19.17
N THR A 27 -6.82 -17.78 -18.54
CA THR A 27 -8.11 -18.27 -19.06
C THR A 27 -9.14 -17.15 -19.16
N VAL A 28 -9.24 -16.28 -18.16
CA VAL A 28 -10.20 -15.16 -18.16
C VAL A 28 -9.83 -14.13 -19.25
N VAL A 29 -8.55 -13.77 -19.37
CA VAL A 29 -8.06 -12.82 -20.39
C VAL A 29 -8.31 -13.32 -21.81
N GLN A 30 -8.22 -14.64 -22.04
CA GLN A 30 -8.49 -15.24 -23.36
C GLN A 30 -9.98 -15.45 -23.66
N SER A 31 -10.86 -15.19 -22.69
CA SER A 31 -12.31 -15.32 -22.86
C SER A 31 -12.94 -14.05 -23.46
N GLN A 32 -14.23 -14.13 -23.79
CA GLN A 32 -15.04 -12.97 -24.18
C GLN A 32 -15.09 -11.85 -23.11
N HIS A 33 -14.72 -12.16 -21.86
CA HIS A 33 -14.70 -11.21 -20.75
C HIS A 33 -13.33 -10.59 -20.51
N GLY A 34 -12.31 -10.93 -21.32
CA GLY A 34 -10.93 -10.49 -21.10
C GLY A 34 -10.75 -8.98 -21.10
N GLU A 35 -11.44 -8.25 -21.99
CA GLU A 35 -11.37 -6.79 -22.05
C GLU A 35 -11.96 -6.13 -20.79
N LEU A 36 -13.10 -6.63 -20.31
CA LEU A 36 -13.70 -6.14 -19.06
C LEU A 36 -12.80 -6.42 -17.86
N PHE A 37 -12.24 -7.63 -17.79
CA PHE A 37 -11.31 -8.01 -16.72
C PHE A 37 -10.06 -7.12 -16.72
N ALA A 38 -9.48 -6.83 -17.87
CA ALA A 38 -8.32 -5.96 -17.98
C ALA A 38 -8.61 -4.54 -17.47
N ARG A 39 -9.76 -3.94 -17.81
CA ARG A 39 -10.15 -2.62 -17.30
C ARG A 39 -10.31 -2.60 -15.79
N ILE A 40 -10.92 -3.63 -15.21
CA ILE A 40 -11.05 -3.75 -13.75
C ILE A 40 -9.66 -3.81 -13.10
N VAL A 41 -8.74 -4.62 -13.64
CA VAL A 41 -7.38 -4.71 -13.09
C VAL A 41 -6.65 -3.36 -13.21
N GLU A 42 -6.79 -2.66 -14.32
CA GLU A 42 -6.20 -1.33 -14.53
C GLU A 42 -6.70 -0.31 -13.51
N GLU A 43 -8.02 -0.19 -13.33
CA GLU A 43 -8.62 0.73 -12.35
C GLU A 43 -8.18 0.43 -10.92
N PHE A 44 -8.11 -0.86 -10.55
CA PHE A 44 -7.62 -1.27 -9.24
C PHE A 44 -6.12 -1.00 -9.08
N TYR A 45 -5.32 -1.19 -10.14
CA TYR A 45 -3.89 -0.95 -10.08
C TYR A 45 -3.58 0.54 -9.99
N GLU A 46 -4.25 1.39 -10.77
CA GLU A 46 -4.13 2.85 -10.70
C GLU A 46 -4.43 3.36 -9.28
N GLN A 47 -5.52 2.89 -8.66
CA GLN A 47 -5.88 3.22 -7.26
C GLN A 47 -4.85 2.75 -6.22
N VAL A 48 -4.12 1.68 -6.49
CA VAL A 48 -3.07 1.17 -5.59
C VAL A 48 -1.76 1.91 -5.81
N THR A 49 -1.48 2.37 -7.04
CA THR A 49 -0.24 3.09 -7.39
C THR A 49 -0.29 4.59 -7.13
N GLU A 50 -1.48 5.19 -7.01
CA GLU A 50 -1.59 6.51 -6.39
C GLU A 50 -1.26 6.36 -4.91
N GLU A 51 0.04 6.42 -4.56
CA GLU A 51 0.48 6.65 -3.19
C GLU A 51 -0.09 8.01 -2.73
N HIS A 52 -1.29 7.98 -2.14
CA HIS A 52 -1.94 9.19 -1.60
C HIS A 52 -1.08 9.87 -0.53
N PHE A 53 -0.19 9.10 0.11
CA PHE A 53 0.76 9.56 1.10
C PHE A 53 2.10 8.89 0.84
N SER A 54 3.15 9.69 0.74
CA SER A 54 4.53 9.21 0.75
C SER A 54 4.87 8.59 2.11
N PRO A 55 5.95 7.80 2.21
CA PRO A 55 6.44 7.31 3.50
C PRO A 55 6.73 8.44 4.50
N GLU A 56 7.14 9.61 4.01
CA GLU A 56 7.37 10.82 4.81
C GLU A 56 6.04 11.35 5.37
N ASP A 57 5.01 11.46 4.54
CA ASP A 57 3.66 11.89 4.98
C ASP A 57 3.10 10.94 6.04
N LEU A 58 3.27 9.62 5.87
CA LEU A 58 2.82 8.63 6.85
C LEU A 58 3.55 8.79 8.20
N ALA A 59 4.84 9.08 8.16
CA ALA A 59 5.63 9.34 9.37
C ALA A 59 5.19 10.64 10.07
N GLU A 60 4.89 11.71 9.34
CA GLU A 60 4.35 12.94 9.90
C GLU A 60 2.97 12.75 10.54
N ILE A 61 2.11 11.96 9.92
CA ILE A 61 0.79 11.60 10.47
C ILE A 61 0.95 10.79 11.76
N GLU A 62 1.84 9.80 11.78
CA GLU A 62 2.10 8.99 12.98
C GLU A 62 2.65 9.83 14.14
N GLU A 63 3.60 10.72 13.85
CA GLU A 63 4.15 11.64 14.84
C GLU A 63 3.08 12.64 15.33
N GLY A 64 2.21 13.14 14.46
CA GLY A 64 1.07 13.97 14.84
C GLY A 64 0.13 13.26 15.83
N PHE A 65 -0.18 11.99 15.60
CA PHE A 65 -0.95 11.19 16.56
C PHE A 65 -0.20 10.99 17.88
N ALA A 66 1.12 10.82 17.84
CA ALA A 66 1.94 10.69 19.04
C ALA A 66 1.94 12.00 19.86
N GLN A 67 2.06 13.16 19.20
CA GLN A 67 1.96 14.49 19.82
C GLN A 67 0.60 14.68 20.52
N ILE A 68 -0.51 14.35 19.84
CA ILE A 68 -1.85 14.42 20.42
C ILE A 68 -1.95 13.56 21.69
N ARG A 69 -1.43 12.33 21.67
CA ARG A 69 -1.42 11.43 22.85
C ARG A 69 -0.59 12.00 24.00
N ARG A 70 0.48 12.73 23.71
CA ARG A 70 1.32 13.43 24.71
C ARG A 70 0.70 14.72 25.22
N GLY A 71 -0.43 15.16 24.64
CA GLY A 71 -1.04 16.46 24.95
C GLY A 71 -0.37 17.64 24.24
N GLU A 72 0.49 17.38 23.27
CA GLU A 72 1.18 18.37 22.44
C GLU A 72 0.29 18.75 21.25
N TYR A 73 -0.86 19.38 21.52
CA TYR A 73 -1.77 19.86 20.49
C TYR A 73 -2.22 21.30 20.79
N VAL A 74 -2.79 21.96 19.79
CA VAL A 74 -3.45 23.27 19.95
C VAL A 74 -4.91 23.12 19.54
N THR A 75 -5.80 23.89 20.17
CA THR A 75 -7.18 23.97 19.67
C THR A 75 -7.25 24.85 18.43
N LEU A 76 -8.34 24.74 17.68
CA LEU A 76 -8.56 25.57 16.51
C LEU A 76 -8.59 27.05 16.89
N GLU A 77 -9.27 27.42 17.98
CA GLU A 77 -9.34 28.79 18.46
C GLU A 77 -7.96 29.35 18.86
N GLU A 78 -7.11 28.52 19.48
CA GLU A 78 -5.74 28.90 19.82
C GLU A 78 -4.88 29.12 18.57
N LEU A 79 -5.08 28.31 17.55
CA LEU A 79 -4.39 28.43 16.28
C LEU A 79 -4.83 29.68 15.51
N GLU A 80 -6.13 29.92 15.38
CA GLU A 80 -6.71 31.10 14.72
C GLU A 80 -6.20 32.39 15.39
N LYS A 81 -6.23 32.44 16.72
CA LYS A 81 -5.70 33.57 17.48
C LYS A 81 -4.20 33.80 17.26
N LYS A 82 -3.40 32.73 17.13
CA LYS A 82 -1.96 32.83 16.84
C LYS A 82 -1.69 33.34 15.43
N LEU A 83 -2.53 32.97 14.47
CA LEU A 83 -2.42 33.36 13.06
C LEU A 83 -3.09 34.69 12.75
N GLY A 84 -3.87 35.24 13.68
CA GLY A 84 -4.64 36.48 13.48
C GLY A 84 -5.82 36.30 12.52
N LEU A 85 -6.36 35.07 12.45
CA LEU A 85 -7.53 34.68 11.66
C LEU A 85 -8.83 34.88 12.45
#